data_AF-A0A2S9FKW7-F1
#
_entry.id   AF-A0A2S9FKW7-F1
#
_cell.length_a   1.000
_cell.length_b   1.000
_cell.length_c   1.000
_cell.angle_alpha   90.00
_cell.angle_beta   90.00
_cell.angle_gamma   90.00
#
_symmetry.space_group_name_H-M   'P 1'
#
loop_
_entity.id
_entity.type
_entity.pdbx_description
1 polymer ?
#
loop_
_entity_poly.entity_id
_entity_poly.type
_entity_poly.pdbx_seq_one_letter_code
_entity_poly.pdbx_strand_id
1 'polypeptide(L)'
;MTGPLARPMRGNEPPQVRSRDFKGSAIRLFTRLTPQRGLTVAVMLLGIGGIAIGVVGPRILGHATDLLFNGVIGRQLPAGLSKEQAVEAARARGDGNFADLLSGMNVVPGQGVDFGAVARTLALALGLYLVAAL
;
A
#
# COMPACT_ATOMS: atom_id res chain seq x y z
N MET A 1 23.87 -61.01 -47.35
CA MET A 1 24.84 -59.90 -47.48
C MET A 1 24.02 -58.71 -47.99
N THR A 2 23.71 -57.63 -47.27
CA THR A 2 24.43 -56.87 -46.24
C THR A 2 23.38 -55.98 -45.54
N GLY A 3 23.21 -56.08 -44.22
CA GLY A 3 22.84 -54.89 -43.43
C GLY A 3 24.14 -54.19 -43.00
N PRO A 4 24.15 -53.03 -42.32
CA PRO A 4 23.06 -52.08 -41.98
C PRO A 4 23.36 -50.66 -42.52
N LEU A 5 22.36 -49.77 -42.59
CA LEU A 5 22.60 -48.32 -42.63
C LEU A 5 22.24 -47.73 -41.27
N ALA A 6 23.20 -47.77 -40.36
CA ALA A 6 23.24 -46.89 -39.21
C ALA A 6 23.40 -45.46 -39.73
N ARG A 7 22.42 -44.59 -39.48
CA ARG A 7 22.58 -43.15 -39.60
C ARG A 7 22.73 -42.57 -38.19
N PRO A 8 23.95 -42.20 -37.75
CA PRO A 8 24.12 -41.57 -36.46
C PRO A 8 23.80 -40.08 -36.54
N MET A 9 23.44 -39.54 -35.37
CA MET A 9 23.42 -38.12 -34.99
C MET A 9 22.30 -37.24 -35.57
N ARG A 10 21.16 -37.22 -34.85
CA ARG A 10 20.55 -35.94 -34.46
C ARG A 10 21.45 -35.26 -33.43
N GLY A 11 22.56 -34.71 -33.92
CA GLY A 11 23.38 -33.75 -33.18
C GLY A 11 22.93 -32.33 -33.56
N ASN A 12 22.91 -31.46 -32.56
CA ASN A 12 22.64 -30.02 -32.63
C ASN A 12 21.17 -29.60 -32.76
N GLU A 13 20.41 -29.78 -31.68
CA GLU A 13 19.52 -28.68 -31.29
C GLU A 13 20.41 -27.47 -30.94
N PRO A 14 20.22 -26.30 -31.56
CA PRO A 14 20.97 -25.11 -31.18
C PRO A 14 20.70 -24.80 -29.71
N PRO A 15 21.72 -24.35 -28.94
CA PRO A 15 21.55 -24.02 -27.53
C PRO A 15 20.39 -23.03 -27.40
N GLN A 16 19.44 -23.33 -26.50
CA GLN A 16 18.33 -22.45 -26.18
C GLN A 16 18.90 -21.11 -25.69
N VAL A 17 19.07 -20.15 -26.60
CA VAL A 17 19.62 -18.84 -26.29
C VAL A 17 18.58 -18.11 -25.45
N ARG A 18 18.71 -18.21 -24.13
CA ARG A 18 17.92 -17.39 -23.19
C ARG A 18 18.05 -15.94 -23.62
N SER A 19 16.92 -15.27 -23.82
CA SER A 19 16.86 -13.84 -24.07
C SER A 19 17.46 -13.11 -22.88
N ARG A 20 18.76 -12.75 -22.97
CA ARG A 20 19.47 -11.98 -21.94
C ARG A 20 19.11 -10.49 -21.94
N ASP A 21 18.25 -10.06 -22.86
CA ASP A 21 17.82 -8.67 -22.99
C ASP A 21 16.32 -8.51 -22.76
N PHE A 22 15.90 -8.63 -21.50
CA PHE A 22 14.54 -8.36 -21.06
C PHE A 22 14.12 -6.92 -21.35
N LYS A 23 15.04 -5.96 -21.19
CA LYS A 23 14.79 -4.54 -21.39
C LYS A 23 14.54 -4.23 -22.87
N GLY A 24 15.39 -4.71 -23.77
CA GLY A 24 15.21 -4.56 -25.21
C GLY A 24 13.98 -5.29 -25.74
N SER A 25 13.63 -6.45 -25.15
CA SER A 25 12.40 -7.17 -25.48
C SER A 25 11.15 -6.40 -25.04
N ALA A 26 11.15 -5.84 -23.82
CA ALA A 26 10.09 -4.98 -23.32
C ALA A 26 9.91 -3.72 -24.18
N ILE A 27 11.01 -3.04 -24.54
CA ILE A 27 10.96 -1.87 -25.43
C ILE A 27 10.38 -2.24 -26.79
N ARG A 28 10.82 -3.33 -27.42
CA ARG A 28 10.27 -3.78 -28.71
C ARG A 28 8.77 -4.10 -28.62
N LEU A 29 8.33 -4.67 -27.50
CA LEU A 29 6.91 -4.94 -27.25
C LEU A 29 6.11 -3.63 -27.14
N PHE A 30 6.58 -2.65 -26.36
CA PHE A 30 5.96 -1.33 -26.27
C PHE A 30 5.97 -0.56 -27.60
N THR A 31 7.03 -0.70 -28.40
CA THR A 31 7.09 -0.14 -29.76
C THR A 31 6.08 -0.81 -30.70
N ARG A 32 5.73 -2.09 -30.50
CA ARG A 32 4.65 -2.75 -31.27
C ARG A 32 3.25 -2.36 -30.81
N LEU A 33 3.07 -1.97 -29.56
CA LEU A 33 1.82 -1.42 -29.00
C LEU A 33 1.61 0.07 -29.33
N THR A 34 2.64 0.73 -29.86
CA THR A 34 2.63 2.14 -30.27
C THR A 34 1.47 2.57 -31.19
N PRO A 35 0.98 1.76 -32.14
CA PRO A 35 -0.17 2.13 -32.96
C PRO A 35 -1.49 2.27 -32.18
N GLN A 36 -1.59 1.64 -30.99
CA GLN A 36 -2.76 1.65 -30.11
C GLN A 36 -2.45 2.29 -28.74
N ARG A 37 -1.55 3.29 -28.72
CA ARG A 37 -1.15 4.04 -27.52
C ARG A 37 -2.32 4.49 -26.65
N GLY A 38 -3.42 4.93 -27.26
CA GLY A 38 -4.62 5.34 -26.54
C GLY A 38 -5.21 4.22 -25.67
N LEU A 39 -5.38 3.03 -26.23
CA LEU A 39 -5.89 1.86 -25.50
C LEU A 39 -4.88 1.36 -24.45
N THR A 40 -3.59 1.34 -24.78
CA THR A 40 -2.55 0.94 -23.81
C THR A 40 -2.51 1.89 -22.61
N VAL A 41 -2.58 3.20 -22.85
CA VAL A 41 -2.63 4.20 -21.77
C VAL A 41 -3.93 4.06 -20.97
N ALA A 42 -5.07 3.85 -21.64
CA ALA A 42 -6.34 3.62 -20.94
C ALA A 42 -6.27 2.42 -19.99
N VAL A 43 -5.76 1.27 -20.44
CA VAL A 43 -5.61 0.07 -19.60
C VAL A 43 -4.63 0.30 -18.45
N MET A 44 -3.53 1.01 -18.68
CA MET A 44 -2.57 1.37 -17.63
C MET A 44 -3.23 2.27 -16.58
N LEU A 45 -3.99 3.30 -17.00
CA LEU A 45 -4.71 4.19 -16.09
C LEU A 45 -5.81 3.46 -15.32
N LEU A 46 -6.55 2.56 -15.98
CA LEU A 46 -7.53 1.69 -15.33
C LEU A 46 -6.87 0.78 -14.28
N GLY A 47 -5.73 0.17 -14.60
CA GLY A 47 -4.96 -0.65 -13.67
C GLY A 47 -4.44 0.14 -12.46
N ILE A 48 -3.87 1.33 -12.69
CA ILE A 48 -3.43 2.23 -11.62
C ILE A 48 -4.63 2.68 -10.77
N GLY A 49 -5.75 3.02 -11.40
CA GLY A 49 -6.99 3.41 -10.71
C GLY A 49 -7.52 2.28 -9.81
N GLY A 50 -7.54 1.05 -10.32
CA GLY A 50 -7.95 -0.13 -9.54
C GLY A 50 -7.03 -0.37 -8.33
N ILE A 51 -5.72 -0.27 -8.51
CA ILE A 51 -4.76 -0.39 -7.40
C ILE A 51 -4.96 0.76 -6.40
N ALA A 52 -5.15 1.99 -6.88
CA ALA A 52 -5.37 3.14 -6.02
C ALA A 52 -6.62 2.94 -5.14
N ILE A 53 -7.74 2.51 -5.72
CA ILE A 53 -8.97 2.17 -4.98
C ILE A 53 -8.69 1.09 -3.93
N GLY A 54 -7.94 0.05 -4.29
CA GLY A 54 -7.57 -1.03 -3.38
C GLY A 54 -6.73 -0.58 -2.17
N VAL A 55 -5.86 0.43 -2.34
CA VAL A 55 -5.00 0.95 -1.25
C VAL A 55 -5.72 2.01 -0.40
N VAL A 56 -6.72 2.71 -0.95
CA VAL A 56 -7.47 3.72 -0.20
C VAL A 56 -8.30 3.10 0.93
N GLY A 57 -8.86 1.90 0.75
CA GLY A 57 -9.63 1.19 1.79
C GLY A 57 -8.85 0.99 3.09
N PRO A 58 -7.68 0.31 3.07
CA PRO A 58 -6.80 0.17 4.23
C PRO A 58 -6.38 1.52 4.84
N ARG A 59 -6.16 2.55 4.01
CA ARG A 59 -5.76 3.88 4.48
C ARG A 59 -6.88 4.58 5.27
N ILE A 60 -8.13 4.50 4.81
CA ILE A 60 -9.28 5.07 5.52
C ILE A 60 -9.48 4.36 6.86
N LEU A 61 -9.35 3.03 6.88
CA LEU A 61 -9.50 2.23 8.10
C LEU A 61 -8.39 2.54 9.12
N GLY A 62 -7.15 2.73 8.66
CA GLY A 62 -6.04 3.20 9.48
C GLY A 62 -6.37 4.54 10.12
N HIS A 63 -6.86 5.51 9.34
CA HIS A 63 -7.22 6.82 9.86
C HIS A 63 -8.35 6.77 10.91
N ALA A 64 -9.38 5.93 10.69
CA ALA A 64 -10.43 5.71 11.68
C ALA A 64 -9.88 5.15 12.99
N THR A 65 -8.92 4.22 12.88
CA THR A 65 -8.22 3.65 14.03
C THR A 65 -7.42 4.73 14.76
N ASP A 66 -6.66 5.57 14.04
CA ASP A 66 -5.90 6.67 14.64
C ASP A 66 -6.80 7.64 15.43
N LEU A 67 -7.95 8.02 14.88
CA LEU A 67 -8.92 8.89 15.56
C LEU A 67 -9.43 8.26 16.87
N LEU A 68 -9.72 6.96 16.84
CA LEU A 68 -10.19 6.22 18.02
C LEU A 68 -9.08 6.14 19.07
N PHE A 69 -7.86 5.74 18.68
CA PHE A 69 -6.72 5.62 19.58
C PHE A 69 -6.31 6.97 20.18
N ASN A 70 -6.26 8.03 19.37
CA ASN A 70 -5.96 9.38 19.84
C ASN A 70 -6.97 9.84 20.90
N GLY A 71 -8.26 9.56 20.69
CA GLY A 71 -9.30 9.93 21.66
C GLY A 71 -9.30 9.09 22.94
N VAL A 72 -8.98 7.79 22.86
CA VAL A 72 -8.86 6.94 24.05
C VAL A 72 -7.66 7.37 24.91
N ILE A 73 -6.51 7.59 24.29
CA ILE A 73 -5.31 8.07 24.99
C ILE A 73 -5.52 9.51 25.51
N GLY A 74 -6.16 10.38 24.73
CA GLY A 74 -6.53 11.74 25.15
C GLY A 74 -7.37 11.77 26.42
N ARG A 75 -8.30 10.82 26.57
CA ARG A 75 -9.12 10.66 27.79
C ARG A 75 -8.33 10.17 29.01
N GLN A 76 -7.23 9.45 28.82
CA GLN A 76 -6.36 8.98 29.89
C GLN A 76 -5.37 10.04 30.36
N LEU A 77 -5.13 11.08 29.55
CA LEU A 77 -4.28 12.20 29.92
C LEU A 77 -5.03 13.21 30.81
N PRO A 78 -4.36 13.82 31.80
CA PRO A 78 -4.97 14.86 32.63
C PRO A 78 -5.46 16.02 31.76
N ALA A 79 -6.73 16.39 31.91
CA ALA A 79 -7.31 17.52 31.20
C ALA A 79 -6.60 18.83 31.62
N GLY A 80 -6.23 19.65 30.64
CA GLY A 80 -5.61 20.96 30.87
C GLY A 80 -4.09 21.02 30.74
N LEU A 81 -3.40 19.89 30.51
CA LEU A 81 -2.00 19.88 30.09
C LEU A 81 -1.90 20.02 28.58
N SER A 82 -0.89 20.74 28.08
CA SER A 82 -0.53 20.68 26.66
C SER A 82 0.11 19.33 26.33
N LYS A 83 0.10 18.94 25.06
CA LYS A 83 0.75 17.71 24.59
C LYS A 83 2.22 17.66 25.02
N GLU A 84 2.91 18.79 24.93
CA GLU A 84 4.31 18.94 25.30
C GLU A 84 4.52 18.72 26.80
N GLN A 85 3.63 19.27 27.63
CA GLN A 85 3.67 19.07 29.08
C GLN A 85 3.35 17.62 29.48
N ALA A 86 2.46 16.94 28.75
CA ALA A 86 2.19 15.52 28.96
C ALA A 86 3.40 14.64 28.59
N VAL A 87 4.09 14.97 27.50
CA VAL A 87 5.35 14.30 27.08
C VAL A 87 6.45 14.53 28.12
N GLU A 88 6.61 15.76 28.60
CA GLU A 88 7.62 16.10 29.61
C GLU A 88 7.32 15.43 30.95
N ALA A 89 6.06 15.37 31.36
CA ALA A 89 5.64 14.63 32.56
C ALA A 89 5.84 13.11 32.42
N ALA A 90 5.70 12.55 31.22
CA ALA A 90 6.02 11.15 30.93
C ALA A 90 7.53 10.89 30.99
N ARG A 91 8.35 11.79 30.43
CA ARG A 91 9.82 11.71 30.54
C ARG A 91 10.30 11.86 31.99
N ALA A 92 9.69 12.77 32.75
CA ALA A 92 10.00 12.98 34.16
C ALA A 92 9.66 11.77 35.03
N ARG A 93 8.66 10.97 34.65
CA ARG A 93 8.35 9.67 35.28
C ARG A 93 9.29 8.53 34.88
N GLY A 94 10.16 8.75 33.89
CA GLY A 94 11.05 7.72 33.33
C GLY A 94 10.42 6.89 32.20
N ASP A 95 9.18 7.18 31.79
CA ASP A 95 8.47 6.46 30.73
C ASP A 95 8.81 7.01 29.32
N GLY A 96 10.07 6.83 28.91
CA GLY A 96 10.58 7.32 27.62
C GLY A 96 9.78 6.82 26.40
N ASN A 97 9.37 5.54 26.40
CA ASN A 97 8.57 4.96 25.33
C ASN A 97 7.18 5.61 25.20
N PHE A 98 6.55 5.96 26.33
CA PHE A 98 5.25 6.62 26.33
C PHE A 98 5.36 8.06 25.86
N ALA A 99 6.44 8.75 26.26
CA ALA A 99 6.76 10.09 25.78
C ALA A 99 6.99 10.13 24.25
N ASP A 100 7.70 9.14 23.71
CA ASP A 100 7.98 9.07 22.27
C ASP A 100 6.71 8.71 21.48
N LEU A 101 5.87 7.81 21.98
CA LEU A 101 4.55 7.53 21.42
C LEU A 101 3.68 8.80 21.41
N LEU A 102 3.56 9.50 22.54
CA LEU A 102 2.81 10.74 22.64
C LEU A 102 3.32 11.80 21.66
N SER A 103 4.64 11.90 21.47
CA SER A 103 5.23 12.87 20.55
C SER A 103 4.78 12.68 19.10
N GLY A 104 4.63 11.42 18.66
CA GLY A 104 4.20 11.07 17.30
C GLY A 104 2.69 11.11 17.07
N MET A 105 1.87 11.12 18.13
CA MET A 105 0.41 11.08 18.02
C MET A 105 -0.23 12.48 18.07
N ASN A 106 -1.36 12.67 17.40
CA ASN A 106 -2.15 13.91 17.47
C ASN A 106 -3.17 13.85 18.62
N VAL A 107 -2.67 13.68 19.85
CA VAL A 107 -3.53 13.57 21.04
C VAL A 107 -3.82 14.95 21.62
N VAL A 108 -5.09 15.20 21.94
CA VAL A 108 -5.54 16.37 22.70
C VAL A 108 -5.87 15.92 24.13
N PRO A 109 -5.07 16.32 25.15
CA PRO A 109 -5.30 15.89 26.53
C PRO A 109 -6.67 16.33 27.06
N GLY A 110 -7.42 15.40 27.64
CA GLY A 110 -8.77 15.65 28.17
C GLY A 110 -9.90 15.56 27.15
N GLN A 111 -9.62 15.37 25.85
CA GLN A 111 -10.63 15.08 24.85
C GLN A 111 -10.80 13.55 24.67
N GLY A 112 -12.05 13.09 24.65
CA GLY A 112 -12.39 11.70 24.35
C GLY A 112 -12.42 11.41 22.85
N VAL A 113 -12.89 10.21 22.51
CA VAL A 113 -13.09 9.79 21.11
C VAL A 113 -14.12 10.68 20.42
N ASP A 114 -13.72 11.25 19.28
CA ASP A 114 -14.64 11.91 18.35
C ASP A 114 -15.37 10.86 17.52
N PHE A 115 -16.50 10.37 18.04
CA PHE A 115 -17.35 9.40 17.35
C PHE A 115 -17.94 9.95 16.04
N GLY A 116 -18.08 11.27 15.89
CA GLY A 116 -18.56 11.90 14.66
C GLY A 116 -17.53 11.77 13.54
N ALA A 117 -16.27 12.10 13.83
CA ALA A 117 -15.16 11.93 12.88
C ALA A 117 -14.95 10.45 12.50
N VAL A 118 -15.03 9.54 13.48
CA VAL A 118 -14.93 8.10 13.23
C VAL A 118 -16.08 7.61 12.35
N ALA A 119 -17.33 7.97 12.66
CA ALA A 119 -18.50 7.56 11.87
C ALA A 119 -18.42 8.05 10.42
N ARG A 120 -18.00 9.30 10.19
CA ARG A 120 -17.82 9.85 8.84
C ARG A 120 -16.72 9.12 8.06
N THR A 121 -15.63 8.76 8.73
CA THR A 121 -14.52 8.02 8.13
C THR A 121 -14.93 6.59 7.75
N LEU A 122 -15.67 5.91 8.64
CA LEU A 122 -16.24 4.59 8.35
C LEU A 122 -17.30 4.63 7.24
N ALA A 123 -18.12 5.67 7.19
CA ALA A 123 -19.07 5.87 6.10
C ALA A 123 -18.37 6.05 4.74
N LEU A 124 -17.24 6.78 4.70
CA LEU A 124 -16.40 6.90 3.50
C LEU A 124 -15.78 5.56 3.11
N ALA A 125 -15.28 4.78 4.08
CA ALA A 125 -14.75 3.44 3.81
C ALA A 125 -15.83 2.55 3.20
N LEU A 126 -17.03 2.54 3.78
CA LEU A 126 -18.17 1.79 3.29
C LEU A 126 -18.52 2.19 1.85
N GLY A 127 -18.66 3.49 1.58
CA GLY A 127 -18.96 3.98 0.24
C GLY A 127 -17.89 3.58 -0.79
N LEU A 128 -16.61 3.68 -0.42
CA LEU A 128 -15.52 3.25 -1.29
C LEU A 128 -15.59 1.75 -1.58
N TYR A 129 -15.81 0.91 -0.57
CA TYR A 129 -15.94 -0.54 -0.77
C TYR A 129 -17.12 -0.91 -1.65
N LEU A 130 -18.25 -0.21 -1.52
CA LEU A 130 -19.41 -0.41 -2.40
C LEU A 130 -19.11 -0.05 -3.86
N VAL A 131 -18.38 1.04 -4.10
CA VAL A 131 -17.94 1.42 -5.45
C VAL A 131 -16.91 0.44 -6.01
N ALA A 132 -15.99 -0.04 -5.18
CA ALA A 132 -14.98 -1.02 -5.58
C ALA A 132 -15.56 -2.40 -5.91
N ALA A 133 -16.75 -2.71 -5.39
CA ALA A 133 -17.44 -3.98 -5.62
C ALA A 133 -18.30 -4.00 -6.90
N LEU A 134 -18.45 -2.86 -7.59
CA LEU A 134 -19.20 -2.72 -8.84
C LEU A 134 -18.29 -2.91 -10.07
#